data_AF-A0A0J0XH07-F1
#
_entry.id   AF-A0A0J0XH07-F1
#
_cell.length_a   1.000
_cell.length_b   1.000
_cell.length_c   1.000
_cell.angle_alpha   90.00
_cell.angle_beta   90.00
_cell.angle_gamma   90.00
#
_symmetry.space_group_name_H-M   'P 1'
#
loop_
_entity.id
_entity.type
_entity.pdbx_description
1 polymer ?
#
loop_
_entity_poly.entity_id
_entity_poly.type
_entity_poly.pdbx_seq_one_letter_code
_entity_poly.pdbx_strand_id
1 'polypeptide(L)'
;LDLHQLPGDKPVFACAKCSEVLALQDELVSQAFTGRSGRAYLMNSTINTNLGKREERKLITGRHTVADLHCASCDAEVGWMYIKAPTGDQRYKEG
;
A
#
# COMPACT_ATOMS: atom_id res chain seq x y z
N LEU A 1 -22.45 -2.97 -13.38
CA LEU A 1 -21.48 -4.06 -13.60
C LEU A 1 -20.15 -3.42 -13.96
N ASP A 2 -19.45 -2.86 -12.96
CA ASP A 2 -18.12 -2.26 -13.17
C ASP A 2 -17.06 -3.26 -12.69
N LEU A 3 -16.84 -4.27 -13.54
CA LEU A 3 -15.60 -5.04 -13.46
C LEU A 3 -14.51 -4.07 -13.88
N HIS A 4 -13.75 -3.59 -12.90
CA HIS A 4 -12.60 -2.71 -13.09
C HIS A 4 -11.62 -3.38 -14.07
N GLN A 5 -11.73 -3.06 -15.35
CA GLN A 5 -10.77 -3.50 -16.35
C GLN A 5 -9.50 -2.70 -16.12
N LEU A 6 -8.44 -3.37 -15.69
CA LEU A 6 -7.12 -2.76 -15.61
C LEU A 6 -6.65 -2.45 -17.05
N PRO A 7 -6.08 -1.26 -17.31
CA PRO A 7 -5.52 -0.94 -18.61
C PRO A 7 -4.41 -1.94 -18.96
N GLY A 8 -4.60 -2.71 -20.05
CA GLY A 8 -3.68 -3.79 -20.43
C GLY A 8 -2.31 -3.32 -20.91
N ASP A 9 -2.12 -2.02 -21.10
CA ASP A 9 -0.91 -1.35 -21.56
C ASP A 9 -0.08 -0.71 -20.44
N LYS A 10 -0.62 -0.65 -19.21
CA LYS A 10 0.07 -0.01 -18.08
C LYS A 10 0.86 -1.03 -17.26
N PRO A 11 2.11 -0.72 -16.86
CA PRO A 11 2.85 -1.54 -15.93
C PRO A 11 2.10 -1.64 -14.59
N VAL A 12 2.23 -2.80 -13.94
CA VAL A 12 1.56 -3.10 -12.67
C VAL A 12 2.53 -3.62 -11.62
N PHE A 13 2.18 -3.40 -10.36
CA PHE A 13 2.79 -4.08 -9.23
C PHE A 13 1.95 -5.32 -8.89
N ALA A 14 2.61 -6.47 -8.74
CA ALA A 14 1.96 -7.73 -8.47
C ALA A 14 2.51 -8.40 -7.20
N CYS A 15 1.70 -9.25 -6.58
CA CYS A 15 2.09 -10.04 -5.44
C CYS A 15 3.24 -10.99 -5.83
N ALA A 16 4.37 -10.92 -5.12
CA ALA A 16 5.52 -11.77 -5.41
C ALA A 16 5.25 -13.28 -5.23
N LYS A 17 4.20 -13.66 -4.47
CA LYS A 17 3.86 -15.06 -4.17
C LYS A 17 2.88 -15.68 -5.18
N CYS A 18 1.84 -14.97 -5.58
CA CYS A 18 0.79 -15.50 -6.46
C CYS A 18 0.56 -14.71 -7.76
N SER A 19 1.32 -13.64 -7.98
CA SER A 19 1.22 -12.75 -9.17
C SER A 19 -0.10 -11.99 -9.33
N GLU A 20 -0.97 -11.99 -8.31
CA GLU A 20 -2.18 -11.15 -8.30
C GLU A 20 -1.80 -9.67 -8.42
N VAL A 21 -2.52 -8.90 -9.24
CA VAL A 21 -2.23 -7.48 -9.42
C VAL A 21 -2.66 -6.71 -8.17
N LEU A 22 -1.75 -5.90 -7.61
CA LEU A 22 -1.96 -5.15 -6.37
C LEU A 22 -2.07 -3.64 -6.58
N ALA A 23 -1.45 -3.09 -7.63
CA ALA A 23 -1.55 -1.67 -7.96
C ALA A 23 -1.11 -1.40 -9.40
N LEU A 24 -1.56 -0.28 -9.97
CA LEU A 24 -1.02 0.25 -11.22
C LEU A 24 0.26 1.05 -10.94
N GLN A 25 1.15 1.16 -11.93
CA GLN A 25 2.33 2.02 -11.85
C GLN A 25 1.97 3.49 -11.56
N ASP A 26 0.82 3.96 -12.04
CA ASP A 26 0.32 5.32 -11.85
C ASP A 26 -0.02 5.64 -10.39
N GLU A 27 -0.29 4.61 -9.57
CA GLU A 27 -0.53 4.79 -8.13
C GLU A 27 0.76 5.04 -7.35
N LEU A 28 1.94 4.91 -7.97
CA LEU A 28 3.22 5.13 -7.32
C LEU A 28 3.44 6.61 -7.02
N VAL A 29 3.43 6.96 -5.74
CA VAL A 29 3.71 8.32 -5.25
C VAL A 29 5.21 8.55 -5.06
N SER A 30 5.93 7.57 -4.51
CA SER A 30 7.38 7.71 -4.27
C SER A 30 8.13 6.38 -4.24
N GLN A 31 9.29 6.36 -4.90
CA GLN A 31 10.29 5.28 -4.81
C GLN A 31 11.33 5.50 -3.71
N ALA A 32 11.42 6.72 -3.20
CA ALA A 32 12.35 7.11 -2.14
C ALA A 32 11.70 6.93 -0.76
N PHE A 33 11.01 5.80 -0.55
CA PHE A 33 10.41 5.48 0.74
C PHE A 33 11.16 4.35 1.44
N THR A 34 11.09 4.33 2.77
CA THR A 34 11.73 3.32 3.59
C THR A 34 10.73 2.81 4.62
N GLY A 35 10.44 1.52 4.54
CA GLY A 35 9.65 0.79 5.52
C GLY A 35 10.53 0.15 6.59
N ARG A 36 9.92 -0.70 7.43
CA ARG A 36 10.61 -1.40 8.51
C ARG A 36 11.74 -2.32 8.03
N SER A 37 11.57 -2.93 6.86
CA SER A 37 12.49 -3.92 6.27
C SER A 37 13.46 -3.33 5.24
N GLY A 38 13.47 -1.99 5.06
CA GLY A 38 14.32 -1.32 4.07
C GLY A 38 13.51 -0.56 3.03
N ARG A 39 13.95 -0.58 1.77
CA ARG A 39 13.30 0.17 0.68
C ARG A 39 11.84 -0.23 0.53
N ALA A 40 10.97 0.76 0.42
CA ALA A 40 9.55 0.58 0.18
C ALA A 40 9.07 1.55 -0.92
N TYR A 41 7.93 1.22 -1.52
CA TYR A 41 7.22 2.10 -2.43
C TYR A 41 6.03 2.71 -1.69
N LEU A 42 5.84 4.02 -1.82
CA LEU A 42 4.62 4.68 -1.38
C LEU A 42 3.65 4.70 -2.55
N MET A 43 2.46 4.15 -2.35
CA MET A 43 1.38 4.12 -3.33
C MET A 43 0.19 4.93 -2.81
N ASN A 44 -0.61 5.48 -3.71
CA ASN A 44 -1.82 6.23 -3.38
C ASN A 44 -3.01 5.30 -3.14
N SER A 45 -3.08 4.18 -3.86
CA SER A 45 -4.10 3.15 -3.62
C SER A 45 -3.61 1.76 -4.04
N THR A 46 -4.32 0.74 -3.56
CA THR A 46 -4.07 -0.67 -3.89
C THR A 46 -5.40 -1.38 -4.17
N ILE A 47 -5.32 -2.45 -4.95
CA ILE A 47 -6.44 -3.32 -5.33
C ILE A 47 -6.10 -4.77 -4.96
N ASN A 48 -7.11 -5.62 -4.84
CA ASN A 48 -6.93 -7.04 -4.49
C ASN A 48 -6.11 -7.24 -3.20
N THR A 49 -6.33 -6.37 -2.22
CA THR A 49 -5.67 -6.39 -0.92
C THR A 49 -6.67 -6.29 0.23
N ASN A 50 -6.36 -6.95 1.35
CA ASN A 50 -7.11 -6.88 2.59
C ASN A 50 -6.32 -6.12 3.65
N LEU A 51 -7.00 -5.25 4.40
CA LEU A 51 -6.42 -4.57 5.55
C LEU A 51 -6.55 -5.43 6.80
N GLY A 52 -5.44 -5.56 7.52
CA GLY A 52 -5.40 -6.12 8.87
C GLY A 52 -5.96 -5.15 9.91
N LYS A 53 -5.62 -5.40 11.17
CA LYS A 53 -6.04 -4.53 12.28
C LYS A 53 -5.35 -3.18 12.21
N ARG A 54 -6.10 -2.14 12.60
CA ARG A 54 -5.55 -0.79 12.77
C ARG A 54 -4.77 -0.73 14.07
N GLU A 55 -3.53 -0.27 14.00
CA GLU A 55 -2.60 -0.22 15.13
C GLU A 55 -1.85 1.12 15.12
N GLU A 56 -1.55 1.65 16.31
CA GLU A 56 -0.62 2.76 16.44
C GLU A 56 0.82 2.25 16.38
N ARG A 57 1.57 2.71 15.38
CA ARG A 57 2.97 2.33 15.17
C ARG A 57 3.86 3.58 15.23
N LYS A 58 4.95 3.50 15.99
CA LYS A 58 5.97 4.55 16.02
C LYS A 58 6.91 4.35 14.81
N LEU A 59 6.82 5.26 13.86
CA LEU A 59 7.67 5.33 12.67
C LEU A 59 8.67 6.49 12.80
N ILE A 60 9.59 6.61 11.85
CA ILE A 60 10.64 7.65 11.84
C ILE A 60 10.03 9.07 11.95
N THR A 61 8.87 9.29 11.33
CA THR A 61 8.19 10.59 11.27
C THR A 61 7.19 10.83 12.40
N GLY A 62 7.07 9.91 13.37
CA GLY A 62 6.14 10.05 14.50
C GLY A 62 5.25 8.83 14.72
N ARG A 63 4.19 8.99 15.53
CA ARG A 63 3.17 7.96 15.73
C ARG A 63 2.13 8.06 14.61
N HIS A 64 1.85 6.95 13.95
CA HIS A 64 0.86 6.85 12.88
C HIS A 64 -0.11 5.71 13.18
N THR A 65 -1.36 5.85 12.77
CA THR A 65 -2.28 4.70 12.72
C THR A 65 -2.06 4.01 11.39
N VAL A 66 -1.62 2.75 11.44
CA VAL A 66 -1.35 1.93 10.26
C VAL A 66 -2.15 0.64 10.31
N ALA A 67 -2.27 -0.05 9.20
CA ALA A 67 -2.77 -1.42 9.14
C ALA A 67 -1.90 -2.23 8.18
N ASP A 68 -1.55 -3.46 8.55
CA ASP A 68 -0.80 -4.35 7.67
C ASP A 68 -1.68 -4.75 6.46
N LEU A 69 -1.08 -4.83 5.29
CA LEU A 69 -1.75 -5.04 4.01
C LEU A 69 -1.41 -6.44 3.50
N HIS A 70 -2.42 -7.20 3.14
CA HIS A 70 -2.30 -8.60 2.71
C HIS A 70 -2.87 -8.79 1.31
N CYS A 71 -2.26 -9.64 0.51
CA CYS A 71 -2.82 -10.03 -0.79
C CYS A 71 -4.15 -10.77 -0.59
N ALA A 72 -5.22 -10.33 -1.25
CA ALA A 72 -6.55 -10.93 -1.11
C ALA A 72 -6.63 -12.37 -1.67
N SER A 73 -5.70 -12.75 -2.56
CA SER A 73 -5.66 -14.06 -3.21
C SER A 73 -4.90 -15.11 -2.40
N CYS A 74 -3.78 -14.74 -1.75
CA CYS A 74 -2.89 -15.72 -1.10
C CYS A 74 -2.50 -15.38 0.36
N ASP A 75 -3.08 -14.31 0.91
CA ASP A 75 -2.89 -13.82 2.29
C ASP A 75 -1.45 -13.46 2.67
N ALA A 76 -0.54 -13.37 1.69
CA ALA A 76 0.82 -12.90 1.94
C ALA A 76 0.81 -11.43 2.37
N GLU A 77 1.58 -11.09 3.39
CA GLU A 77 1.87 -9.69 3.75
C GLU A 77 2.61 -9.02 2.58
N VAL A 78 2.06 -7.91 2.07
CA VAL A 78 2.59 -7.17 0.92
C VAL A 78 3.00 -5.73 1.29
N GLY A 79 2.66 -5.28 2.49
CA GLY A 79 3.01 -3.95 2.97
C GLY A 79 2.13 -3.52 4.14
N TRP A 80 1.90 -2.21 4.24
CA TRP A 80 1.04 -1.60 5.24
C TRP A 80 0.53 -0.25 4.72
N MET A 81 -0.65 0.14 5.18
CA MET A 81 -1.33 1.38 4.79
C MET A 81 -1.30 2.39 5.94
N TYR A 82 -1.07 3.66 5.64
CA TYR A 82 -1.33 4.74 6.59
C TYR A 82 -2.84 5.01 6.62
N ILE A 83 -3.48 4.73 7.74
CA ILE A 83 -4.91 5.02 7.93
C ILE A 83 -5.11 6.47 8.35
N LYS A 84 -4.19 6.98 9.16
CA LYS A 84 -4.23 8.36 9.65
C LYS A 84 -2.84 8.88 9.93
N ALA A 85 -2.56 10.06 9.39
CA ALA A 85 -1.34 10.79 9.65
C ALA A 85 -1.43 11.63 10.96
N PRO A 86 -0.32 11.85 11.68
CA PRO A 86 -0.29 12.60 12.93
C PRO A 86 -0.55 14.09 12.75
N THR A 87 -0.21 14.66 11.60
CA THR A 87 -0.33 16.09 11.29
C THR A 87 -0.77 16.32 9.84
N GLY A 88 -1.35 17.50 9.56
CA GLY A 88 -1.95 17.81 8.26
C GLY A 88 -0.99 17.73 7.08
N ASP A 89 0.29 18.05 7.30
CA ASP A 89 1.37 18.00 6.31
C ASP A 89 1.77 16.56 5.90
N GLN A 90 1.33 15.56 6.66
CA GLN A 90 1.62 14.14 6.40
C GLN A 90 0.43 13.37 5.79
N ARG A 91 -0.70 14.05 5.52
CA ARG A 91 -1.92 13.42 4.98
C ARG A 91 -1.77 12.83 3.59
N TYR A 92 -0.80 13.28 2.81
CA TYR A 92 -0.51 12.71 1.48
C TYR A 92 -0.08 11.23 1.52
N LYS A 93 0.16 10.69 2.72
CA LYS A 93 0.47 9.27 2.93
C LYS A 93 -0.78 8.43 3.15
N GLU A 94 -1.93 9.05 3.47
CA GLU A 94 -3.21 8.37 3.71
C GLU A 94 -3.78 7.89 2.36
N GLY A 95 -4.04 6.57 2.23
CA GLY A 95 -4.53 5.96 0.99
C GLY A 95 -4.14 4.50 0.85
#